data_AF-A0A534WE52-F1
#
_entry.id   AF-A0A534WE52-F1
#
_cell.length_a   1.000
_cell.length_b   1.000
_cell.length_c   1.000
_cell.angle_alpha   90.00
_cell.angle_beta   90.00
_cell.angle_gamma   90.00
#
_symmetry.space_group_name_H-M   'P 1'
#
loop_
_entity.id
_entity.type
_entity.pdbx_description
1 polymer ?
#
loop_
_entity_poly.entity_id
_entity_poly.type
_entity_poly.pdbx_seq_one_letter_code
_entity_poly.pdbx_strand_id
1 'polypeptide(L)'
;MNRGIQWKIVAAGVAATVAGAVAQSRSSGPSLTNVPTAQPKAAGYAPASQLSTELRQTMVAQGSMPLENRQGIVGWYGYENDTPSSTDPALPQMVPVPLVATEAQKTEPDKNTYLVLKDQTGPDKDYDYGTHFLFQGHELAATVSGKKQGYFTRINLDADTHHRVTLMATHDTDGNPLATIDGSTWDPFAQRLLFTTENATAPTYAATATYPSTVEDVSGALGMGGYEGIQNDSRGNIWIVEDIGGPPKQVTTARQPNSYIYRYVPLHPGDLHNGQLQVLQVLNEAGEPVTFESQASLCAPDQVAMRMYGKTFDTRWVPIHNAVVGSAPFNANVAAKAAHGTPFKRPENGVFRPGTG
;
A
#
# COMPACT_ATOMS: atom_id res chain seq x y z
N MET A 1 -52.85 -72.76 -2.96
CA MET A 1 -51.87 -73.30 -3.92
C MET A 1 -51.00 -72.13 -4.41
N ASN A 2 -49.68 -72.32 -4.34
CA ASN A 2 -48.55 -71.52 -4.86
C ASN A 2 -48.43 -70.06 -4.40
N ARG A 3 -47.54 -69.71 -3.44
CA ARG A 3 -46.04 -69.61 -3.54
C ARG A 3 -45.63 -68.64 -4.66
N GLY A 4 -45.24 -67.41 -4.35
CA GLY A 4 -43.86 -66.99 -4.01
C GLY A 4 -43.49 -65.83 -4.97
N ILE A 5 -42.63 -64.85 -4.74
CA ILE A 5 -41.53 -64.60 -3.81
C ILE A 5 -41.39 -63.07 -3.73
N GLN A 6 -41.26 -62.53 -2.52
CA GLN A 6 -40.88 -61.13 -2.26
C GLN A 6 -39.40 -60.93 -2.59
N TRP A 7 -39.09 -59.98 -3.47
CA TRP A 7 -37.72 -59.50 -3.63
C TRP A 7 -37.47 -58.35 -2.66
N LYS A 8 -36.60 -58.62 -1.67
CA LYS A 8 -36.01 -57.64 -0.77
C LYS A 8 -35.01 -56.80 -1.58
N ILE A 9 -35.31 -55.53 -1.83
CA ILE A 9 -34.28 -54.57 -2.24
C ILE A 9 -33.58 -54.10 -0.98
N VAL A 10 -32.35 -54.57 -0.79
CA VAL A 10 -31.42 -54.09 0.22
C VAL A 10 -30.96 -52.70 -0.23
N ALA A 11 -31.32 -51.69 0.56
CA ALA A 11 -30.77 -50.34 0.43
C ALA A 11 -29.30 -50.37 0.85
N ALA A 12 -28.39 -50.27 -0.12
CA ALA A 12 -26.99 -49.96 0.14
C ALA A 12 -26.85 -48.44 0.28
N GLY A 13 -26.73 -47.96 1.51
CA GLY A 13 -26.40 -46.57 1.81
C GLY A 13 -25.02 -46.24 1.29
N VAL A 14 -24.93 -45.41 0.25
CA VAL A 14 -23.68 -44.75 -0.13
C VAL A 14 -23.49 -43.61 0.86
N ALA A 15 -22.73 -43.87 1.92
CA ALA A 15 -22.15 -42.82 2.74
C ALA A 15 -21.10 -42.10 1.87
N ALA A 16 -21.47 -40.99 1.26
CA ALA A 16 -20.52 -40.07 0.65
C ALA A 16 -19.70 -39.43 1.78
N THR A 17 -18.57 -40.05 2.11
CA THR A 17 -17.51 -39.41 2.89
C THR A 17 -16.97 -38.26 2.05
N VAL A 18 -17.46 -37.05 2.32
CA VAL A 18 -16.77 -35.82 1.93
C VAL A 18 -15.49 -35.78 2.76
N ALA A 19 -14.45 -36.45 2.25
CA ALA A 19 -13.10 -36.22 2.72
C ALA A 19 -12.80 -34.76 2.40
N GLY A 20 -12.87 -33.90 3.42
CA GLY A 20 -12.41 -32.53 3.32
C GLY A 20 -11.00 -32.57 2.77
N ALA A 21 -10.84 -32.09 1.53
CA ALA A 21 -9.54 -31.80 0.99
C ALA A 21 -8.97 -30.68 1.86
N VAL A 22 -8.25 -31.07 2.92
CA VAL A 22 -7.31 -30.17 3.58
C VAL A 22 -6.37 -29.78 2.45
N ALA A 23 -6.48 -28.52 2.01
CA ALA A 23 -5.51 -27.95 1.11
C ALA A 23 -4.16 -28.01 1.86
N GLN A 24 -3.41 -29.09 1.63
CA GLN A 24 -2.00 -29.11 1.96
C GLN A 24 -1.41 -27.95 1.19
N SER A 25 -1.07 -26.88 1.91
CA SER A 25 -0.15 -25.87 1.42
C SER A 25 1.17 -26.58 1.14
N ARG A 26 1.28 -27.20 -0.02
CA ARG A 26 2.57 -27.64 -0.54
C ARG A 26 3.32 -26.37 -0.85
N SER A 27 4.08 -25.86 0.13
CA SER A 27 5.16 -24.92 -0.16
C SER A 27 6.19 -25.72 -0.95
N SER A 28 6.00 -25.84 -2.26
CA SER A 28 7.01 -26.34 -3.20
C SER A 28 8.12 -25.30 -3.42
N GLY A 29 8.34 -24.43 -2.44
CA GLY A 29 9.37 -23.42 -2.45
C GLY A 29 10.72 -24.01 -2.06
N PRO A 30 11.81 -23.28 -2.32
CA PRO A 30 13.14 -23.69 -1.87
C PRO A 30 13.13 -23.91 -0.35
N SER A 31 13.77 -25.00 0.09
CA SER A 31 14.04 -25.21 1.51
C SER A 31 15.17 -24.27 1.92
N LEU A 32 14.84 -23.26 2.72
CA LEU A 32 15.81 -22.27 3.18
C LEU A 32 16.36 -22.65 4.55
N THR A 33 17.67 -22.54 4.72
CA THR A 33 18.30 -22.69 6.04
C THR A 33 17.96 -21.46 6.90
N ASN A 34 17.51 -21.67 8.14
CA ASN A 34 17.20 -20.56 9.05
C ASN A 34 18.46 -19.71 9.32
N VAL A 35 18.29 -18.38 9.35
CA VAL A 35 19.30 -17.47 9.87
C VAL A 35 19.23 -17.53 11.41
N PRO A 36 20.25 -18.08 12.10
CA PRO A 36 20.13 -18.44 13.51
C PRO A 36 20.12 -17.25 14.46
N THR A 37 20.68 -16.11 14.05
CA THR A 37 20.82 -14.90 14.88
C THR A 37 20.63 -13.66 14.03
N ALA A 38 19.93 -12.65 14.55
CA ALA A 38 19.87 -11.34 13.91
C ALA A 38 21.25 -10.66 13.91
N GLN A 39 21.48 -9.74 12.97
CA GLN A 39 22.67 -8.88 13.00
C GLN A 39 22.66 -8.02 14.27
N PRO A 40 23.82 -7.83 14.94
CA PRO A 40 23.95 -6.84 15.99
C PRO A 40 23.57 -5.45 15.47
N LYS A 41 22.86 -4.66 16.28
CA LYS A 41 22.59 -3.26 15.98
C LYS A 41 23.91 -2.50 15.89
N ALA A 42 24.14 -1.81 14.77
CA ALA A 42 25.28 -0.92 14.60
C ALA A 42 24.82 0.55 14.67
N ALA A 43 25.60 1.38 15.36
CA ALA A 43 25.34 2.81 15.41
C ALA A 43 25.85 3.48 14.13
N GLY A 44 24.99 4.28 13.48
CA GLY A 44 25.37 5.11 12.33
C GLY A 44 25.46 4.39 10.98
N TYR A 45 25.21 3.08 10.91
CA TYR A 45 25.07 2.38 9.63
C TYR A 45 24.19 1.13 9.75
N ALA A 46 23.59 0.71 8.64
CA ALA A 46 22.86 -0.56 8.56
C ALA A 46 23.86 -1.70 8.26
N PRO A 47 23.96 -2.74 9.13
CA PRO A 47 24.80 -3.89 8.84
C PRO A 47 24.27 -4.64 7.60
N ALA A 48 25.17 -5.32 6.88
CA ALA A 48 24.79 -6.11 5.71
C ALA A 48 23.76 -7.20 6.08
N SER A 49 22.81 -7.48 5.18
CA SER A 49 21.81 -8.55 5.35
C SER A 49 22.50 -9.89 5.65
N GLN A 50 22.00 -10.61 6.67
CA GLN A 50 22.26 -12.05 6.78
C GLN A 50 21.18 -12.80 6.02
N LEU A 51 21.61 -13.65 5.09
CA LEU A 51 20.73 -14.45 4.27
C LEU A 51 20.95 -15.93 4.58
N SER A 52 19.93 -16.74 4.33
CA SER A 52 20.10 -18.19 4.23
C SER A 52 21.20 -18.52 3.20
N THR A 53 21.93 -19.61 3.40
CA THR A 53 23.04 -20.02 2.52
C THR A 53 22.63 -20.26 1.07
N GLU A 54 21.34 -20.52 0.85
CA GLU A 54 20.74 -20.74 -0.47
C GLU A 54 20.37 -19.45 -1.19
N LEU A 55 20.48 -18.28 -0.53
CA LEU A 55 20.06 -16.99 -1.04
C LEU A 55 21.25 -16.06 -1.30
N ARG A 56 21.10 -15.23 -2.33
CA ARG A 56 21.97 -14.09 -2.62
C ARG A 56 21.13 -12.85 -2.82
N GLN A 57 21.65 -11.71 -2.41
CA GLN A 57 21.06 -10.40 -2.69
C GLN A 57 21.97 -9.66 -3.67
N THR A 58 21.37 -8.97 -4.62
CA THR A 58 22.06 -8.08 -5.55
C THR A 58 21.42 -6.71 -5.48
N MET A 59 22.25 -5.69 -5.45
CA MET A 59 21.79 -4.31 -5.47
C MET A 59 21.40 -3.93 -6.90
N VAL A 60 20.11 -3.75 -7.14
CA VAL A 60 19.59 -3.35 -8.45
C VAL A 60 19.47 -1.83 -8.55
N ALA A 61 19.07 -1.17 -7.45
CA ALA A 61 19.09 0.27 -7.28
C ALA A 61 19.54 0.61 -5.86
N GLN A 62 20.08 1.81 -5.68
CA GLN A 62 20.48 2.37 -4.38
C GLN A 62 20.23 3.86 -4.36
N GLY A 63 20.04 4.45 -3.18
CA GLY A 63 19.61 5.84 -3.05
C GLY A 63 20.52 6.84 -3.80
N SER A 64 21.82 6.57 -3.89
CA SER A 64 22.77 7.42 -4.59
C SER A 64 22.77 7.30 -6.12
N MET A 65 21.94 6.41 -6.69
CA MET A 65 21.83 6.24 -8.13
C MET A 65 21.15 7.45 -8.75
N PRO A 66 21.74 8.07 -9.80
CA PRO A 66 21.11 9.20 -10.47
C PRO A 66 19.88 8.77 -11.25
N LEU A 67 18.88 9.64 -11.30
CA LEU A 67 17.74 9.47 -12.19
C LEU A 67 18.18 9.75 -13.63
N GLU A 68 17.63 8.98 -14.56
CA GLU A 68 17.85 9.12 -16.01
C GLU A 68 17.44 10.52 -16.51
N ASN A 69 16.33 11.05 -15.99
CA ASN A 69 15.71 12.32 -16.37
C ASN A 69 15.50 13.24 -15.16
N ARG A 70 16.59 13.72 -14.57
CA ARG A 70 16.57 14.59 -13.38
C ARG A 70 15.75 15.87 -13.61
N GLN A 71 15.03 16.33 -12.60
CA GLN A 71 14.24 17.55 -12.63
C GLN A 71 14.34 18.33 -11.31
N GLY A 72 14.80 19.57 -11.36
CA GLY A 72 14.94 20.41 -10.16
C GLY A 72 15.84 19.77 -9.10
N ILE A 73 15.34 19.67 -7.86
CA ILE A 73 16.05 18.98 -6.77
C ILE A 73 15.91 17.45 -6.82
N VAL A 74 14.99 16.92 -7.63
CA VAL A 74 14.74 15.48 -7.79
C VAL A 74 15.69 14.93 -8.83
N GLY A 75 16.84 14.43 -8.38
CA GLY A 75 17.91 13.96 -9.27
C GLY A 75 18.51 12.59 -8.94
N TRP A 76 18.15 12.01 -7.79
CA TRP A 76 18.65 10.72 -7.31
C TRP A 76 17.52 9.87 -6.75
N TYR A 77 17.67 8.56 -6.80
CA TYR A 77 16.64 7.61 -6.37
C TYR A 77 16.29 7.74 -4.87
N GLY A 78 17.24 8.04 -3.99
CA GLY A 78 16.96 8.07 -2.55
C GLY A 78 17.13 9.44 -1.89
N TYR A 79 17.43 10.47 -2.67
CA TYR A 79 17.84 11.77 -2.16
C TYR A 79 17.36 12.91 -3.07
N GLU A 80 16.93 14.00 -2.44
CA GLU A 80 16.77 15.28 -3.10
C GLU A 80 18.00 16.16 -2.90
N ASN A 81 18.35 17.00 -3.88
CA ASN A 81 19.47 17.93 -3.78
C ASN A 81 19.06 19.27 -3.14
N ASP A 82 18.40 19.18 -1.99
CA ASP A 82 18.01 20.32 -1.16
C ASP A 82 19.17 20.85 -0.30
N THR A 83 20.10 19.96 0.06
CA THR A 83 21.38 20.29 0.71
C THR A 83 22.53 19.83 -0.19
N PRO A 84 23.13 20.72 -1.00
CA PRO A 84 24.25 20.38 -1.86
C PRO A 84 25.51 19.96 -1.09
N SER A 85 26.31 19.09 -1.69
CA SER A 85 27.58 18.64 -1.14
C SER A 85 28.60 19.76 -1.12
N SER A 86 29.37 19.84 -0.04
CA SER A 86 30.48 20.80 0.11
C SER A 86 31.61 20.62 -0.93
N THR A 87 31.76 19.42 -1.51
CA THR A 87 32.81 19.13 -2.50
C THR A 87 32.32 19.23 -3.95
N ASP A 88 31.02 19.05 -4.18
CA ASP A 88 30.39 19.19 -5.48
C ASP A 88 28.94 19.69 -5.31
N PRO A 89 28.64 20.97 -5.59
CA PRO A 89 27.29 21.51 -5.42
C PRO A 89 26.26 20.91 -6.40
N ALA A 90 26.69 20.13 -7.40
CA ALA A 90 25.79 19.40 -8.29
C ALA A 90 25.30 18.07 -7.68
N LEU A 91 25.81 17.66 -6.52
CA LEU A 91 25.44 16.43 -5.83
C LEU A 91 24.81 16.73 -4.46
N PRO A 92 23.85 15.92 -3.98
CA PRO A 92 23.34 16.05 -2.62
C PRO A 92 24.36 15.60 -1.58
N GLN A 93 24.30 16.19 -0.39
CA GLN A 93 25.09 15.77 0.78
C GLN A 93 24.54 14.46 1.36
N MET A 94 24.89 13.31 0.78
CA MET A 94 24.31 12.00 1.15
C MET A 94 24.86 11.38 2.45
N VAL A 95 25.97 11.94 2.98
CA VAL A 95 26.64 11.46 4.20
C VAL A 95 26.98 12.68 5.06
N PRO A 96 26.81 12.67 6.39
CA PRO A 96 27.22 13.80 7.22
C PRO A 96 28.74 13.95 7.15
N VAL A 97 29.22 15.19 6.98
CA VAL A 97 30.65 15.51 7.05
C VAL A 97 30.90 16.52 8.17
N PRO A 98 32.10 16.57 8.78
CA PRO A 98 32.36 17.47 9.92
C PRO A 98 32.05 18.95 9.66
N LEU A 99 32.06 19.39 8.40
CA LEU A 99 31.76 20.76 7.98
C LEU A 99 30.27 20.99 7.61
N VAL A 100 29.53 19.92 7.32
CA VAL A 100 28.10 19.94 6.97
C VAL A 100 27.44 18.74 7.65
N ALA A 101 26.90 18.97 8.85
CA ALA A 101 26.31 17.91 9.67
C ALA A 101 24.91 17.47 9.17
N THR A 102 24.32 18.21 8.23
CA THR A 102 22.99 17.94 7.69
C THR A 102 23.11 17.16 6.38
N GLU A 103 22.51 15.98 6.35
CA GLU A 103 22.33 15.24 5.11
C GLU A 103 21.24 15.90 4.26
N ALA A 104 21.37 15.76 2.95
CA ALA A 104 20.27 15.94 2.02
C ALA A 104 19.06 15.09 2.42
N GLN A 105 17.86 15.57 2.08
CA GLN A 105 16.62 14.88 2.41
C GLN A 105 16.60 13.49 1.76
N LYS A 106 16.59 12.46 2.62
CA LYS A 106 16.28 11.09 2.22
C LYS A 106 14.81 11.00 1.87
N THR A 107 14.49 10.28 0.82
CA THR A 107 13.13 10.27 0.27
C THR A 107 12.34 9.01 0.58
N GLU A 108 13.00 7.98 1.13
CA GLU A 108 12.37 6.74 1.64
C GLU A 108 11.39 6.10 0.64
N PRO A 109 11.91 5.41 -0.39
CA PRO A 109 11.06 4.65 -1.30
C PRO A 109 10.53 3.39 -0.59
N ASP A 110 9.24 3.38 -0.25
CA ASP A 110 8.64 2.35 0.59
C ASP A 110 7.99 1.21 -0.23
N LYS A 111 6.73 1.38 -0.65
CA LYS A 111 5.98 0.29 -1.27
C LYS A 111 6.33 0.05 -2.73
N ASN A 112 6.63 -1.20 -3.04
CA ASN A 112 6.96 -1.70 -4.37
C ASN A 112 5.73 -2.23 -5.11
N THR A 113 5.39 -1.60 -6.24
CA THR A 113 4.45 -2.16 -7.23
C THR A 113 5.22 -2.76 -8.40
N TYR A 114 5.32 -4.09 -8.43
CA TYR A 114 5.98 -4.81 -9.52
C TYR A 114 5.04 -5.09 -10.68
N LEU A 115 5.45 -4.72 -11.90
CA LEU A 115 4.69 -4.98 -13.12
C LEU A 115 5.58 -5.54 -14.22
N VAL A 116 4.99 -6.46 -15.00
CA VAL A 116 5.54 -6.92 -16.27
C VAL A 116 4.75 -6.23 -17.38
N LEU A 117 5.36 -5.25 -18.04
CA LEU A 117 4.73 -4.43 -19.07
C LEU A 117 5.53 -4.56 -20.36
N LYS A 118 4.86 -4.56 -21.51
CA LYS A 118 5.54 -4.53 -22.81
C LYS A 118 5.51 -3.12 -23.38
N ASP A 119 6.38 -2.88 -24.36
CA ASP A 119 6.40 -1.66 -25.18
C ASP A 119 6.49 -0.38 -24.34
N GLN A 120 7.18 -0.47 -23.19
CA GLN A 120 7.40 0.69 -22.34
C GLN A 120 8.48 1.58 -22.93
N THR A 121 8.24 2.88 -22.85
CA THR A 121 9.18 3.92 -23.27
C THR A 121 9.81 4.59 -22.06
N GLY A 122 10.79 5.45 -22.31
CA GLY A 122 11.40 6.30 -21.29
C GLY A 122 12.04 7.55 -21.90
N PRO A 123 12.89 8.25 -21.12
CA PRO A 123 13.58 9.46 -21.55
C PRO A 123 14.42 9.28 -22.83
N ASP A 124 15.10 8.14 -22.99
CA ASP A 124 15.79 7.79 -24.23
C ASP A 124 14.86 7.01 -25.17
N LYS A 125 14.43 7.68 -26.24
CA LYS A 125 13.52 7.11 -27.24
C LYS A 125 14.10 5.93 -28.04
N ASP A 126 15.42 5.78 -28.05
CA ASP A 126 16.13 4.74 -28.81
C ASP A 126 16.54 3.54 -27.94
N TYR A 127 16.26 3.60 -26.63
CA TYR A 127 16.56 2.54 -25.67
C TYR A 127 15.44 1.49 -25.57
N ASP A 128 15.82 0.21 -25.49
CA ASP A 128 14.90 -0.88 -25.19
C ASP A 128 14.75 -1.04 -23.66
N TYR A 129 13.62 -0.59 -23.12
CA TYR A 129 13.35 -0.66 -21.68
C TYR A 129 12.94 -2.07 -21.21
N GLY A 130 12.87 -3.08 -22.07
CA GLY A 130 12.52 -4.43 -21.65
C GLY A 130 11.11 -4.50 -21.07
N THR A 131 10.93 -5.29 -20.00
CA THR A 131 9.59 -5.63 -19.52
C THR A 131 9.35 -5.63 -18.02
N HIS A 132 10.40 -5.63 -17.18
CA HIS A 132 10.25 -5.81 -15.73
C HIS A 132 10.47 -4.50 -14.96
N PHE A 133 9.43 -4.04 -14.26
CA PHE A 133 9.46 -2.73 -13.60
C PHE A 133 9.00 -2.79 -12.15
N LEU A 134 9.63 -1.98 -11.28
CA LEU A 134 9.11 -1.62 -9.97
C LEU A 134 8.71 -0.15 -10.01
N PHE A 135 7.51 0.16 -9.54
CA PHE A 135 7.04 1.54 -9.32
C PHE A 135 7.01 1.82 -7.83
N GLN A 136 7.59 2.95 -7.42
CA GLN A 136 7.75 3.31 -6.02
C GLN A 136 7.49 4.80 -5.81
N GLY A 137 6.56 5.08 -4.90
CA GLY A 137 6.42 6.39 -4.28
C GLY A 137 7.53 6.64 -3.26
N HIS A 138 7.73 7.92 -2.93
CA HIS A 138 8.75 8.37 -1.98
C HIS A 138 8.03 9.06 -0.80
N GLU A 139 8.20 8.48 0.39
CA GLU A 139 7.46 8.85 1.61
C GLU A 139 7.95 10.15 2.26
N LEU A 140 9.16 10.56 1.90
CA LEU A 140 9.75 11.80 2.36
C LEU A 140 10.15 12.67 1.17
N ALA A 141 10.06 13.98 1.39
CA ALA A 141 10.46 14.98 0.41
C ALA A 141 10.93 16.25 1.11
N ALA A 142 11.78 17.02 0.44
CA ALA A 142 12.20 18.32 0.92
C ALA A 142 11.07 19.33 0.72
N THR A 143 11.16 20.43 1.44
CA THR A 143 10.18 21.51 1.36
C THR A 143 10.76 22.66 0.56
N VAL A 144 10.18 22.96 -0.60
CA VAL A 144 10.54 24.12 -1.43
C VAL A 144 9.35 25.08 -1.44
N SER A 145 9.59 26.34 -1.08
CA SER A 145 8.55 27.39 -1.05
C SER A 145 7.31 26.98 -0.24
N GLY A 146 7.52 26.28 0.87
CA GLY A 146 6.44 25.82 1.77
C GLY A 146 5.68 24.58 1.31
N LYS A 147 6.06 23.96 0.17
CA LYS A 147 5.43 22.74 -0.35
C LYS A 147 6.43 21.57 -0.39
N LYS A 148 5.97 20.39 0.04
CA LYS A 148 6.71 19.15 -0.17
C LYS A 148 6.86 18.86 -1.67
N GLN A 149 8.00 18.33 -2.07
CA GLN A 149 8.32 18.01 -3.47
C GLN A 149 8.23 16.50 -3.70
N GLY A 150 7.06 15.89 -3.48
CA GLY A 150 6.87 14.46 -3.66
C GLY A 150 7.03 14.03 -5.12
N TYR A 151 7.36 12.75 -5.32
CA TYR A 151 7.53 12.15 -6.63
C TYR A 151 7.44 10.62 -6.55
N PHE A 152 7.37 9.98 -7.71
CA PHE A 152 7.53 8.53 -7.81
C PHE A 152 8.46 8.15 -8.96
N THR A 153 9.10 7.00 -8.81
CA THR A 153 10.07 6.48 -9.77
C THR A 153 9.64 5.13 -10.33
N ARG A 154 10.24 4.78 -11.47
CA ARG A 154 10.20 3.45 -12.07
C ARG A 154 11.61 2.90 -12.09
N ILE A 155 11.85 1.78 -11.41
CA ILE A 155 13.07 1.00 -11.56
C ILE A 155 12.85 -0.02 -12.68
N ASN A 156 13.68 0.05 -13.71
CA ASN A 156 13.73 -0.95 -14.77
C ASN A 156 14.70 -2.08 -14.40
N LEU A 157 14.23 -3.30 -14.20
CA LEU A 157 15.07 -4.43 -13.79
C LEU A 157 15.88 -5.01 -14.95
N ASP A 158 15.52 -4.71 -16.19
CA ASP A 158 16.19 -5.20 -17.40
C ASP A 158 17.27 -4.22 -17.93
N ALA A 159 17.23 -2.96 -17.50
CA ALA A 159 18.14 -1.91 -17.99
C ALA A 159 19.59 -2.04 -17.48
N ASP A 160 20.49 -1.28 -18.10
CA ASP A 160 21.78 -0.91 -17.55
C ASP A 160 21.64 0.15 -16.44
N THR A 161 22.76 0.56 -15.83
CA THR A 161 22.76 1.53 -14.72
C THR A 161 22.36 2.95 -15.11
N HIS A 162 22.46 3.34 -16.39
CA HIS A 162 22.09 4.68 -16.84
C HIS A 162 20.57 4.82 -16.99
N HIS A 163 19.90 3.75 -17.42
CA HIS A 163 18.45 3.69 -17.64
C HIS A 163 17.71 2.94 -16.52
N ARG A 164 18.39 2.70 -15.38
CA ARG A 164 17.89 1.88 -14.27
C ARG A 164 16.72 2.53 -13.54
N VAL A 165 16.77 3.84 -13.31
CA VAL A 165 15.77 4.57 -12.52
C VAL A 165 15.29 5.78 -13.31
N THR A 166 14.02 5.75 -13.67
CA THR A 166 13.33 6.83 -14.38
C THR A 166 12.46 7.61 -13.38
N LEU A 167 12.53 8.95 -13.41
CA LEU A 167 11.58 9.81 -12.71
C LEU A 167 10.27 9.85 -13.49
N MET A 168 9.16 9.40 -12.89
CA MET A 168 7.90 9.25 -13.62
C MET A 168 7.03 10.50 -13.59
N ALA A 169 6.89 11.13 -12.43
CA ALA A 169 6.21 12.42 -12.27
C ALA A 169 6.62 13.13 -10.97
N THR A 170 6.49 14.45 -10.98
CA THR A 170 6.65 15.35 -9.82
C THR A 170 5.41 16.22 -9.56
N HIS A 171 4.46 16.22 -10.51
CA HIS A 171 3.26 17.05 -10.47
C HIS A 171 2.05 16.25 -10.95
N ASP A 172 0.86 16.65 -10.49
CA ASP A 172 -0.41 16.22 -11.05
C ASP A 172 -0.75 16.96 -12.36
N THR A 173 -1.85 16.55 -13.00
CA THR A 173 -2.37 17.16 -14.23
C THR A 173 -2.81 18.62 -14.08
N ASP A 174 -3.10 19.06 -12.85
CA ASP A 174 -3.42 20.45 -12.54
C ASP A 174 -2.17 21.31 -12.28
N GLY A 175 -0.99 20.68 -12.31
CA GLY A 175 0.30 21.32 -12.07
C GLY A 175 0.63 21.54 -10.60
N ASN A 176 -0.06 20.88 -9.67
CA ASN A 176 0.33 20.88 -8.26
C ASN A 176 1.47 19.89 -8.03
N PRO A 177 2.48 20.23 -7.19
CA PRO A 177 3.47 19.27 -6.76
C PRO A 177 2.81 18.08 -6.06
N LEU A 178 3.29 16.87 -6.33
CA LEU A 178 2.79 15.68 -5.67
C LEU A 178 3.10 15.73 -4.16
N ALA A 179 2.18 15.18 -3.37
CA ALA A 179 2.43 14.88 -1.98
C ALA A 179 3.40 13.70 -1.85
N THR A 180 3.95 13.49 -0.65
CA THR A 180 4.72 12.28 -0.34
C THR A 180 3.83 11.06 -0.45
N ILE A 181 4.35 9.99 -1.04
CA ILE A 181 3.60 8.78 -1.37
C ILE A 181 4.12 7.65 -0.50
N ASP A 182 3.19 6.91 0.08
CA ASP A 182 3.39 5.78 0.96
C ASP A 182 2.97 4.50 0.20
N GLY A 183 1.66 4.27 0.11
CA GLY A 183 1.11 3.12 -0.61
C GLY A 183 1.16 3.24 -2.13
N SER A 184 1.37 2.10 -2.78
CA SER A 184 1.16 1.87 -4.20
C SER A 184 0.47 0.54 -4.49
N THR A 185 -0.32 0.48 -5.56
CA THR A 185 -0.77 -0.75 -6.22
C THR A 185 -1.05 -0.52 -7.71
N TRP A 186 -1.31 -1.61 -8.43
CA TRP A 186 -1.79 -1.55 -9.81
C TRP A 186 -3.25 -1.93 -9.89
N ASP A 187 -4.07 -1.04 -10.46
CA ASP A 187 -5.43 -1.32 -10.84
C ASP A 187 -5.45 -1.89 -12.27
N PRO A 188 -5.71 -3.19 -12.46
CA PRO A 188 -5.74 -3.80 -13.78
C PRO A 188 -6.98 -3.42 -14.59
N PHE A 189 -8.05 -2.93 -13.94
CA PHE A 189 -9.29 -2.53 -14.59
C PHE A 189 -9.20 -1.11 -15.13
N ALA A 190 -8.65 -0.18 -14.33
CA ALA A 190 -8.39 1.19 -14.76
C ALA A 190 -7.11 1.32 -15.60
N GLN A 191 -6.21 0.33 -15.53
CA GLN A 191 -4.84 0.40 -16.05
C GLN A 191 -4.10 1.64 -15.52
N ARG A 192 -4.13 1.78 -14.20
CA ARG A 192 -3.51 2.89 -13.45
C ARG A 192 -2.74 2.34 -12.26
N LEU A 193 -1.63 3.00 -11.95
CA LEU A 193 -1.01 2.93 -10.63
C LEU A 193 -1.89 3.74 -9.68
N LEU A 194 -2.22 3.21 -8.51
CA LEU A 194 -2.91 3.96 -7.46
C LEU A 194 -1.90 4.23 -6.35
N PHE A 195 -1.89 5.47 -5.85
CA PHE A 195 -0.96 5.92 -4.81
C PHE A 195 -1.70 6.57 -3.64
N THR A 196 -1.25 6.29 -2.43
CA THR A 196 -1.75 6.89 -1.19
C THR A 196 -0.65 7.67 -0.48
N THR A 197 -1.01 8.60 0.41
CA THR A 197 -0.08 9.66 0.87
C THR A 197 0.00 9.84 2.40
N GLU A 198 -0.51 8.89 3.19
CA GLU A 198 -0.53 8.89 4.67
C GLU A 198 -0.93 10.22 5.32
N ASN A 199 -1.78 11.02 4.66
CA ASN A 199 -2.13 12.36 5.12
C ASN A 199 -3.58 12.68 4.80
N ALA A 200 -4.35 12.94 5.85
CA ALA A 200 -5.80 13.15 5.79
C ALA A 200 -6.24 14.43 5.06
N THR A 201 -5.30 15.23 4.55
CA THR A 201 -5.54 16.39 3.68
C THR A 201 -4.77 16.35 2.37
N ALA A 202 -4.08 15.24 2.08
CA ALA A 202 -3.34 15.06 0.84
C ALA A 202 -4.11 14.16 -0.13
N PRO A 203 -3.90 14.34 -1.46
CA PRO A 203 -4.62 13.56 -2.46
C PRO A 203 -4.31 12.06 -2.46
N THR A 204 -5.29 11.26 -2.84
CA THR A 204 -5.08 9.92 -3.40
C THR A 204 -4.89 10.06 -4.92
N TYR A 205 -3.85 9.46 -5.49
CA TYR A 205 -3.54 9.63 -6.91
C TYR A 205 -3.82 8.38 -7.75
N ALA A 206 -4.19 8.61 -9.01
CA ALA A 206 -4.13 7.62 -10.08
C ALA A 206 -3.13 8.07 -11.16
N ALA A 207 -2.22 7.20 -11.56
CA ALA A 207 -1.14 7.54 -12.48
C ALA A 207 -0.99 6.53 -13.63
N THR A 208 -0.54 6.98 -14.79
CA THR A 208 -0.18 6.05 -15.88
C THR A 208 1.15 5.36 -15.60
N ALA A 209 1.31 4.11 -16.01
CA ALA A 209 2.59 3.42 -15.95
C ALA A 209 3.58 3.85 -17.06
N THR A 210 3.07 4.45 -18.14
CA THR A 210 3.86 4.95 -19.27
C THR A 210 4.61 6.23 -18.93
N TYR A 211 5.75 6.45 -19.58
CA TYR A 211 6.57 7.66 -19.44
C TYR A 211 6.28 8.70 -20.54
N PRO A 212 6.18 10.00 -20.22
CA PRO A 212 6.04 10.55 -18.86
C PRO A 212 4.69 10.16 -18.26
N SER A 213 4.63 10.04 -16.93
CA SER A 213 3.37 9.66 -16.29
C SER A 213 2.44 10.85 -16.16
N THR A 214 1.16 10.64 -16.45
CA THR A 214 0.08 11.58 -16.12
C THR A 214 -0.53 11.16 -14.79
N VAL A 215 -0.64 12.09 -13.84
CA VAL A 215 -1.12 11.83 -12.48
C VAL A 215 -2.36 12.66 -12.19
N GLU A 216 -3.42 12.02 -11.74
CA GLU A 216 -4.71 12.63 -11.41
C GLU A 216 -5.01 12.47 -9.92
N ASP A 217 -5.60 13.50 -9.31
CA ASP A 217 -6.22 13.42 -7.97
C ASP A 217 -7.59 12.73 -8.06
N VAL A 218 -7.71 11.54 -7.47
CA VAL A 218 -8.96 10.74 -7.42
C VAL A 218 -9.65 10.82 -6.05
N SER A 219 -9.25 11.77 -5.20
CA SER A 219 -9.82 11.97 -3.86
C SER A 219 -11.28 12.39 -3.87
N GLY A 220 -11.79 12.89 -4.99
CA GLY A 220 -13.23 13.13 -5.17
C GLY A 220 -14.07 11.87 -4.98
N ALA A 221 -13.52 10.69 -5.34
CA ALA A 221 -14.20 9.42 -5.20
C ALA A 221 -13.67 8.58 -4.04
N LEU A 222 -12.34 8.50 -3.89
CA LEU A 222 -11.68 7.67 -2.89
C LEU A 222 -11.53 8.36 -1.53
N GLY A 223 -11.72 9.68 -1.48
CA GLY A 223 -11.46 10.50 -0.30
C GLY A 223 -9.97 10.72 -0.03
N MET A 224 -9.71 11.51 1.00
CA MET A 224 -8.39 11.72 1.60
C MET A 224 -8.39 11.11 3.00
N GLY A 225 -7.31 10.42 3.35
CA GLY A 225 -7.11 9.81 4.66
C GLY A 225 -5.63 9.62 4.94
N GLY A 226 -5.31 9.14 6.14
CA GLY A 226 -3.95 8.64 6.45
C GLY A 226 -3.68 7.32 5.73
N TYR A 227 -3.89 7.27 4.41
CA TYR A 227 -3.91 6.02 3.65
C TYR A 227 -2.50 5.48 3.39
N GLU A 228 -2.32 4.21 3.72
CA GLU A 228 -1.07 3.45 3.55
C GLU A 228 -1.30 2.24 2.64
N GLY A 229 -2.23 1.36 3.00
CA GLY A 229 -2.57 0.21 2.16
C GLY A 229 -3.56 0.60 1.06
N ILE A 230 -3.30 0.19 -0.17
CA ILE A 230 -4.28 0.22 -1.26
C ILE A 230 -4.16 -1.06 -2.10
N GLN A 231 -5.28 -1.73 -2.41
CA GLN A 231 -5.31 -2.97 -3.19
C GLN A 231 -6.62 -3.11 -3.96
N ASN A 232 -6.58 -3.79 -5.10
CA ASN A 232 -7.75 -4.18 -5.86
C ASN A 232 -8.20 -5.60 -5.46
N ASP A 233 -9.52 -5.83 -5.43
CA ASP A 233 -10.07 -7.18 -5.48
C ASP A 233 -10.48 -7.57 -6.92
N SER A 234 -10.79 -8.85 -7.11
CA SER A 234 -11.17 -9.49 -8.38
C SER A 234 -12.45 -8.94 -8.99
N ARG A 235 -13.23 -8.18 -8.23
CA ARG A 235 -14.46 -7.52 -8.71
C ARG A 235 -14.19 -6.07 -9.11
N GLY A 236 -12.96 -5.60 -8.99
CA GLY A 236 -12.59 -4.21 -9.26
C GLY A 236 -12.94 -3.27 -8.11
N ASN A 237 -13.27 -3.76 -6.92
CA ASN A 237 -13.36 -2.88 -5.76
C ASN A 237 -11.94 -2.52 -5.31
N ILE A 238 -11.80 -1.31 -4.77
CA ILE A 238 -10.53 -0.82 -4.23
C ILE A 238 -10.63 -0.84 -2.71
N TRP A 239 -9.75 -1.60 -2.07
CA TRP A 239 -9.60 -1.67 -0.63
C TRP A 239 -8.52 -0.71 -0.20
N ILE A 240 -8.83 0.13 0.78
CA ILE A 240 -7.92 1.14 1.29
C ILE A 240 -7.79 0.96 2.79
N VAL A 241 -6.56 0.99 3.29
CA VAL A 241 -6.22 0.83 4.69
C VAL A 241 -5.55 2.09 5.15
N GLU A 242 -6.06 2.65 6.23
CA GLU A 242 -5.55 3.86 6.82
C GLU A 242 -4.64 3.53 8.00
N ASP A 243 -3.46 4.15 8.03
CA ASP A 243 -2.67 4.33 9.22
C ASP A 243 -2.76 5.79 9.69
N ILE A 244 -3.54 5.99 10.76
CA ILE A 244 -3.51 7.24 11.49
C ILE A 244 -3.70 7.00 12.98
N GLY A 245 -2.90 7.69 13.78
CA GLY A 245 -3.00 7.68 15.23
C GLY A 245 -4.20 8.48 15.76
N GLY A 246 -4.88 7.96 16.78
CA GLY A 246 -5.84 8.74 17.56
C GLY A 246 -5.21 9.54 18.71
N PRO A 247 -6.03 10.22 19.51
CA PRO A 247 -5.57 10.91 20.72
C PRO A 247 -5.05 9.91 21.78
N PRO A 248 -4.21 10.35 22.74
CA PRO A 248 -3.88 9.56 23.91
C PRO A 248 -5.13 9.22 24.73
N LYS A 249 -5.14 8.04 25.33
CA LYS A 249 -6.18 7.61 26.26
C LYS A 249 -5.84 8.11 27.66
N GLN A 250 -6.68 9.00 28.19
CA GLN A 250 -6.53 9.53 29.55
C GLN A 250 -5.10 10.05 29.81
N VAL A 251 -4.54 9.80 31.00
CA VAL A 251 -3.15 10.16 31.38
C VAL A 251 -2.10 9.14 30.94
N THR A 252 -2.38 8.35 29.89
CA THR A 252 -1.47 7.32 29.38
C THR A 252 -0.88 7.70 28.02
N THR A 253 0.20 7.03 27.61
CA THR A 253 0.75 7.15 26.26
C THR A 253 0.03 6.27 25.22
N ALA A 254 -0.89 5.40 25.66
CA ALA A 254 -1.64 4.52 24.78
C ALA A 254 -2.59 5.35 23.91
N ARG A 255 -2.48 5.27 22.58
CA ARG A 255 -3.35 6.00 21.65
C ARG A 255 -4.63 5.23 21.35
N GLN A 256 -5.76 5.93 21.32
CA GLN A 256 -7.05 5.42 20.84
C GLN A 256 -6.94 5.02 19.36
N PRO A 257 -7.53 3.88 18.94
CA PRO A 257 -7.69 3.54 17.53
C PRO A 257 -8.42 4.67 16.77
N ASN A 258 -7.95 5.02 15.57
CA ASN A 258 -8.57 6.07 14.75
C ASN A 258 -8.44 5.81 13.25
N SER A 259 -7.91 4.67 12.85
CA SER A 259 -7.67 4.34 11.45
C SER A 259 -8.72 3.36 10.97
N TYR A 260 -9.22 3.50 9.75
CA TYR A 260 -10.31 2.68 9.25
C TYR A 260 -9.90 1.84 8.02
N ILE A 261 -10.70 0.83 7.73
CA ILE A 261 -10.60 0.04 6.49
C ILE A 261 -11.77 0.45 5.61
N TYR A 262 -11.45 0.80 4.36
CA TYR A 262 -12.40 1.27 3.38
C TYR A 262 -12.49 0.29 2.21
N ARG A 263 -13.63 0.33 1.53
CA ARG A 263 -13.83 -0.31 0.23
C ARG A 263 -14.57 0.66 -0.67
N TYR A 264 -13.94 1.03 -1.78
CA TYR A 264 -14.59 1.72 -2.88
C TYR A 264 -15.17 0.69 -3.85
N VAL A 265 -16.48 0.78 -4.08
CA VAL A 265 -17.21 -0.03 -5.04
C VAL A 265 -17.50 0.85 -6.25
N PRO A 266 -16.77 0.70 -7.36
CA PRO A 266 -16.99 1.52 -8.54
C PRO A 266 -18.31 1.14 -9.22
N LEU A 267 -18.88 2.06 -10.00
CA LEU A 267 -20.07 1.79 -10.80
C LEU A 267 -19.82 0.64 -11.79
N HIS A 268 -18.63 0.64 -12.39
CA HIS A 268 -18.08 -0.42 -13.22
C HIS A 268 -16.60 -0.63 -12.87
N PRO A 269 -16.04 -1.84 -12.96
CA PRO A 269 -14.62 -2.06 -12.67
C PRO A 269 -13.71 -1.09 -13.43
N GLY A 270 -12.82 -0.41 -12.72
CA GLY A 270 -11.90 0.58 -13.29
C GLY A 270 -12.44 2.03 -13.36
N ASP A 271 -13.70 2.26 -13.00
CA ASP A 271 -14.23 3.62 -12.84
C ASP A 271 -13.72 4.22 -11.53
N LEU A 272 -12.80 5.20 -11.62
CA LEU A 272 -12.22 5.88 -10.46
C LEU A 272 -12.97 7.15 -10.05
N HIS A 273 -14.12 7.45 -10.66
CA HIS A 273 -14.86 8.70 -10.45
C HIS A 273 -16.32 8.49 -10.05
N ASN A 274 -16.94 7.37 -10.42
CA ASN A 274 -18.33 7.07 -10.09
C ASN A 274 -18.41 5.77 -9.30
N GLY A 275 -18.98 5.83 -8.11
CA GLY A 275 -19.04 4.67 -7.22
C GLY A 275 -19.42 5.05 -5.80
N GLN A 276 -19.17 4.13 -4.87
CA GLN A 276 -19.49 4.32 -3.47
C GLN A 276 -18.29 3.94 -2.60
N LEU A 277 -17.79 4.90 -1.82
CA LEU A 277 -16.84 4.61 -0.75
C LEU A 277 -17.61 4.12 0.47
N GLN A 278 -17.16 3.01 1.04
CA GLN A 278 -17.73 2.36 2.21
C GLN A 278 -16.65 2.18 3.27
N VAL A 279 -17.04 2.15 4.54
CA VAL A 279 -16.18 1.80 5.67
C VAL A 279 -16.59 0.45 6.27
N LEU A 280 -15.62 -0.30 6.75
CA LEU A 280 -15.86 -1.55 7.47
C LEU A 280 -16.41 -1.24 8.87
N GLN A 281 -17.51 -1.90 9.22
CA GLN A 281 -18.07 -1.90 10.56
C GLN A 281 -18.09 -3.33 11.10
N VAL A 282 -17.46 -3.52 12.25
CA VAL A 282 -17.44 -4.75 13.05
C VAL A 282 -18.52 -4.64 14.12
N LEU A 283 -19.28 -5.72 14.30
CA LEU A 283 -20.30 -5.81 15.34
C LEU A 283 -19.76 -6.61 16.54
N ASN A 284 -20.03 -6.13 17.75
CA ASN A 284 -19.71 -6.86 18.97
C ASN A 284 -20.68 -8.03 19.21
N GLU A 285 -20.50 -8.78 20.30
CA GLU A 285 -21.33 -9.95 20.61
C GLU A 285 -22.83 -9.60 20.83
N ALA A 286 -23.15 -8.33 21.14
CA ALA A 286 -24.51 -7.83 21.26
C ALA A 286 -25.10 -7.35 19.92
N GLY A 287 -24.35 -7.43 18.82
CA GLY A 287 -24.76 -6.93 17.50
C GLY A 287 -24.63 -5.41 17.35
N GLU A 288 -23.99 -4.73 18.30
CA GLU A 288 -23.77 -3.27 18.26
C GLU A 288 -22.44 -2.95 17.56
N PRO A 289 -22.33 -1.82 16.83
CA PRO A 289 -21.08 -1.40 16.21
C PRO A 289 -19.95 -1.17 17.22
N VAL A 290 -18.76 -1.69 16.93
CA VAL A 290 -17.53 -1.24 17.59
C VAL A 290 -17.13 0.10 16.99
N THR A 291 -17.12 1.16 17.79
CA THR A 291 -16.96 2.55 17.34
C THR A 291 -15.70 3.20 17.90
N PHE A 292 -15.46 4.46 17.51
CA PHE A 292 -14.43 5.28 18.14
C PHE A 292 -14.73 5.46 19.63
N GLU A 293 -15.97 5.84 19.96
CA GLU A 293 -16.42 6.13 21.32
C GLU A 293 -16.41 4.89 22.20
N SER A 294 -16.85 3.73 21.70
CA SER A 294 -16.85 2.48 22.48
C SER A 294 -15.43 2.00 22.83
N GLN A 295 -14.42 2.48 22.08
CA GLN A 295 -13.01 2.21 22.34
C GLN A 295 -12.29 3.34 23.10
N ALA A 296 -12.97 4.34 23.67
CA ALA A 296 -12.32 5.47 24.34
C ALA A 296 -11.55 5.07 25.61
N SER A 297 -12.14 4.23 26.46
CA SER A 297 -11.55 3.80 27.73
C SER A 297 -10.27 2.96 27.54
N LEU A 298 -9.35 3.04 28.49
CA LEU A 298 -8.25 2.07 28.57
C LEU A 298 -8.83 0.66 28.75
N CYS A 299 -8.32 -0.31 27.99
CA CYS A 299 -8.82 -1.69 27.99
C CYS A 299 -10.35 -1.79 27.76
N ALA A 300 -10.92 -0.91 26.93
CA ALA A 300 -12.33 -0.99 26.53
C ALA A 300 -12.68 -2.42 26.02
N PRO A 301 -13.83 -3.00 26.44
CA PRO A 301 -14.20 -4.37 26.12
C PRO A 301 -14.14 -4.69 24.62
N ASP A 302 -14.67 -3.80 23.77
CA ASP A 302 -14.63 -3.98 22.32
C ASP A 302 -13.20 -4.07 21.78
N GLN A 303 -12.31 -3.19 22.23
CA GLN A 303 -10.90 -3.20 21.80
C GLN A 303 -10.20 -4.48 22.26
N VAL A 304 -10.47 -4.94 23.48
CA VAL A 304 -9.90 -6.19 24.01
C VAL A 304 -10.39 -7.37 23.20
N ALA A 305 -11.69 -7.44 22.90
CA ALA A 305 -12.28 -8.49 22.08
C ALA A 305 -11.66 -8.53 20.67
N MET A 306 -11.55 -7.38 20.00
CA MET A 306 -10.97 -7.31 18.64
C MET A 306 -9.51 -7.76 18.55
N ARG A 307 -8.77 -7.72 19.66
CA ARG A 307 -7.35 -8.16 19.73
C ARG A 307 -7.19 -9.57 20.31
N MET A 308 -8.28 -10.20 20.71
CA MET A 308 -8.24 -11.53 21.27
C MET A 308 -8.17 -12.57 20.16
N TYR A 309 -7.14 -13.41 20.22
CA TYR A 309 -6.96 -14.50 19.27
C TYR A 309 -8.16 -15.46 19.28
N GLY A 310 -8.55 -15.95 18.10
CA GLY A 310 -9.63 -16.92 17.93
C GLY A 310 -11.05 -16.34 17.96
N LYS A 311 -11.21 -15.01 18.12
CA LYS A 311 -12.51 -14.35 17.97
C LYS A 311 -12.88 -14.19 16.49
N THR A 312 -14.17 -14.37 16.21
CA THR A 312 -14.80 -14.08 14.91
C THR A 312 -15.89 -13.06 15.17
N PHE A 313 -16.04 -12.11 14.26
CA PHE A 313 -17.03 -11.04 14.38
C PHE A 313 -17.85 -10.96 13.11
N ASP A 314 -19.12 -10.60 13.27
CA ASP A 314 -19.95 -10.18 12.14
C ASP A 314 -19.49 -8.81 11.65
N THR A 315 -19.54 -8.62 10.34
CA THR A 315 -19.12 -7.36 9.71
C THR A 315 -20.11 -6.92 8.65
N ARG A 316 -20.16 -5.62 8.41
CA ARG A 316 -20.89 -5.03 7.28
C ARG A 316 -20.14 -3.83 6.73
N TRP A 317 -20.45 -3.50 5.48
CA TRP A 317 -19.97 -2.29 4.83
C TRP A 317 -21.00 -1.18 4.95
N VAL A 318 -20.57 -0.01 5.41
CA VAL A 318 -21.43 1.16 5.59
C VAL A 318 -21.03 2.22 4.57
N PRO A 319 -21.94 2.70 3.71
CA PRO A 319 -21.65 3.80 2.79
C PRO A 319 -21.26 5.08 3.52
N ILE A 320 -20.21 5.75 3.04
CA ILE A 320 -19.75 7.04 3.58
C ILE A 320 -19.68 8.15 2.52
N HIS A 321 -19.64 7.77 1.24
CA HIS A 321 -19.66 8.72 0.14
C HIS A 321 -20.20 8.07 -1.15
N ASN A 322 -21.03 8.78 -1.90
CA ASN A 322 -21.44 8.39 -3.26
C ASN A 322 -20.78 9.37 -4.24
N ALA A 323 -19.81 8.86 -5.00
CA ALA A 323 -19.03 9.63 -5.93
C ALA A 323 -19.72 9.70 -7.30
N VAL A 324 -19.63 10.87 -7.91
CA VAL A 324 -19.89 11.11 -9.33
C VAL A 324 -18.75 11.94 -9.89
N VAL A 325 -18.57 11.96 -11.21
CA VAL A 325 -17.58 12.83 -11.86
C VAL A 325 -17.69 14.27 -11.34
N GLY A 326 -16.57 14.82 -10.89
CA GLY A 326 -16.49 16.17 -10.32
C GLY A 326 -16.84 16.28 -8.85
N SER A 327 -17.07 15.17 -8.14
CA SER A 327 -17.13 15.16 -6.66
C SER A 327 -15.90 15.85 -6.08
N ALA A 328 -16.11 16.76 -5.13
CA ALA A 328 -15.02 17.43 -4.43
C ALA A 328 -14.28 16.45 -3.49
N PRO A 329 -12.95 16.58 -3.32
CA PRO A 329 -12.22 15.85 -2.31
C PRO A 329 -12.81 16.04 -0.92
N PHE A 330 -12.79 14.97 -0.10
CA PHE A 330 -13.33 14.98 1.26
C PHE A 330 -12.45 14.17 2.21
N ASN A 331 -12.55 14.45 3.52
CA ASN A 331 -11.84 13.68 4.53
C ASN A 331 -12.61 12.40 4.87
N ALA A 332 -12.08 11.26 4.44
CA ALA A 332 -12.71 9.96 4.63
C ALA A 332 -12.69 9.48 6.08
N ASN A 333 -11.67 9.86 6.87
CA ASN A 333 -11.59 9.54 8.30
C ASN A 333 -12.77 10.13 9.08
N VAL A 334 -13.07 11.41 8.81
CA VAL A 334 -14.21 12.13 9.42
C VAL A 334 -15.52 11.48 9.00
N ALA A 335 -15.67 11.13 7.71
CA ALA A 335 -16.88 10.48 7.20
C ALA A 335 -17.08 9.07 7.80
N ALA A 336 -16.01 8.27 7.88
CA ALA A 336 -16.00 6.96 8.52
C ALA A 336 -16.42 7.02 9.99
N LYS A 337 -15.84 7.96 10.75
CA LYS A 337 -16.19 8.19 12.15
C LYS A 337 -17.66 8.56 12.31
N ALA A 338 -18.16 9.49 11.50
CA ALA A 338 -19.57 9.91 11.51
C ALA A 338 -20.54 8.77 11.17
N ALA A 339 -20.11 7.82 10.33
CA ALA A 339 -20.88 6.64 9.96
C ALA A 339 -20.71 5.46 10.94
N HIS A 340 -20.05 5.67 12.07
CA HIS A 340 -19.72 4.63 13.06
C HIS A 340 -18.94 3.45 12.45
N GLY A 341 -18.05 3.73 11.49
CA GLY A 341 -17.04 2.76 11.06
C GLY A 341 -16.21 2.29 12.24
N THR A 342 -15.65 1.09 12.16
CA THR A 342 -14.84 0.53 13.25
C THR A 342 -13.40 1.02 13.14
N PRO A 343 -12.87 1.75 14.15
CA PRO A 343 -11.47 2.14 14.12
C PRO A 343 -10.59 0.99 14.58
N PHE A 344 -9.53 0.77 13.81
CA PHE A 344 -8.46 -0.17 14.04
C PHE A 344 -7.22 0.57 14.54
N LYS A 345 -6.28 -0.22 15.08
CA LYS A 345 -5.02 0.32 15.57
C LYS A 345 -3.98 0.26 14.47
N ARG A 346 -3.84 1.35 13.71
CA ARG A 346 -2.76 1.53 12.73
C ARG A 346 -2.57 0.28 11.84
N PRO A 347 -3.64 -0.23 11.20
CA PRO A 347 -3.45 -1.22 10.15
C PRO A 347 -2.71 -0.56 8.99
N GLU A 348 -1.86 -1.33 8.35
CA GLU A 348 -0.88 -0.83 7.39
C GLU A 348 -1.20 -1.41 5.99
N ASN A 349 -0.24 -2.09 5.38
CA ASN A 349 -0.23 -2.45 3.97
C ASN A 349 -1.32 -3.37 3.38
N GLY A 350 -2.08 -4.11 4.21
CA GLY A 350 -3.19 -5.01 3.85
C GLY A 350 -3.12 -5.76 2.50
N VAL A 351 -2.92 -7.09 2.49
CA VAL A 351 -2.82 -7.88 1.25
C VAL A 351 -3.85 -9.00 1.16
N PHE A 352 -4.33 -9.27 -0.05
CA PHE A 352 -5.09 -10.50 -0.33
C PHE A 352 -4.17 -11.70 -0.38
N ARG A 353 -4.69 -12.87 0.01
CA ARG A 353 -3.96 -14.11 -0.21
C ARG A 353 -3.80 -14.32 -1.72
N PRO A 354 -2.64 -14.77 -2.21
CA PRO A 354 -2.47 -15.07 -3.62
C PRO A 354 -3.57 -15.99 -4.15
N GLY A 355 -4.20 -15.59 -5.27
CA GLY A 355 -5.30 -16.33 -5.91
C GLY A 355 -6.67 -16.17 -5.25
N THR A 356 -6.82 -15.36 -4.20
CA THR A 356 -8.12 -15.07 -3.57
C THR A 356 -8.59 -13.63 -3.75
N GLY A 357 -7.70 -12.76 -4.24
CA GLY A 357 -7.98 -11.36 -4.55
C GLY A 357 -9.03 -11.30 -5.63
#